data_AF-A0A355WLS4-F1
#
_entry.id   AF-A0A355WLS4-F1
#
_cell.length_a   1.000
_cell.length_b   1.000
_cell.length_c   1.000
_cell.angle_alpha   90.00
_cell.angle_beta   90.00
_cell.angle_gamma   90.00
#
_symmetry.space_group_name_H-M   'P 1'
#
loop_
_entity.id
_entity.type
_entity.pdbx_description
1 polymer ?
#
loop_
_entity_poly.entity_id
_entity_poly.type
_entity_poly.pdbx_seq_one_letter_code
_entity_poly.pdbx_strand_id
1 'polypeptide(L)'
;CKGFDVNVTEPDVSPLGVQGPRADDLMARLFGETIRDLRFFGVGRFAFQDHSFLIARSGYSKQGGFEIYVEGEENGMPLWQALFDGGADMNVRAGCPNLIERVEAGLLSYGNDMTRENSPLECGLAKYVSPQKLTSCFGWRALAEELKTGPKQMIRPVSINGTVPSCDRPWPVLAGGRQVGQ
;
A
#
# COMPACT_ATOMS: atom_id res chain seq x y z
N CYS A 1 -26.74 15.34 14.09
CA CYS A 1 -25.68 14.33 13.93
C CYS A 1 -26.30 12.97 14.20
N LYS A 2 -26.19 12.00 13.27
CA LYS A 2 -26.52 10.61 13.61
C LYS A 2 -25.40 10.10 14.52
N GLY A 3 -25.71 9.70 15.74
CA GLY A 3 -24.76 8.99 16.59
C GLY A 3 -24.57 7.60 15.99
N PHE A 4 -23.33 7.24 15.67
CA PHE A 4 -23.02 5.87 15.32
C PHE A 4 -22.81 5.07 16.61
N ASP A 5 -23.45 3.90 16.70
CA ASP A 5 -23.26 2.95 17.78
C ASP A 5 -22.19 1.93 17.33
N VAL A 6 -20.93 2.22 17.64
CA VAL A 6 -19.76 1.46 17.16
C VAL A 6 -18.69 1.41 18.23
N ASN A 7 -17.87 0.35 18.21
CA ASN A 7 -16.64 0.25 18.99
C ASN A 7 -15.43 0.49 18.07
N VAL A 8 -14.48 1.32 18.51
CA VAL A 8 -13.27 1.66 17.77
C VAL A 8 -12.06 1.38 18.66
N THR A 9 -11.24 0.43 18.22
CA THR A 9 -9.99 0.04 18.89
C THR A 9 -8.89 -0.17 17.86
N GLU A 10 -7.64 -0.02 18.29
CA GLU A 10 -6.47 -0.50 17.56
C GLU A 10 -6.21 -1.95 18.01
N PRO A 11 -6.40 -2.96 17.13
CA PRO A 11 -6.18 -4.35 17.52
C PRO A 11 -4.68 -4.68 17.59
N ASP A 12 -4.32 -5.66 18.41
CA ASP A 12 -2.96 -6.19 18.49
C ASP A 12 -2.63 -7.05 17.26
N VAL A 13 -2.23 -6.38 16.19
CA VAL A 13 -1.93 -6.99 14.89
C VAL A 13 -0.67 -6.38 14.31
N SER A 14 0.30 -7.23 13.95
CA SER A 14 1.58 -6.83 13.36
C SER A 14 1.72 -7.39 11.94
N PRO A 15 1.40 -6.62 10.88
CA PRO A 15 1.50 -7.11 9.51
C PRO A 15 2.92 -7.49 9.11
N LEU A 16 3.07 -8.67 8.50
CA LEU A 16 4.32 -9.17 7.92
C LEU A 16 4.16 -9.40 6.42
N GLY A 17 4.96 -8.68 5.62
CA GLY A 17 4.96 -8.80 4.17
C GLY A 17 5.89 -9.91 3.66
N VAL A 18 5.39 -10.74 2.75
CA VAL A 18 6.19 -11.70 1.96
C VAL A 18 6.05 -11.33 0.49
N GLN A 19 7.08 -10.70 -0.07
CA GLN A 19 7.01 -10.02 -1.37
C GLN A 19 8.09 -10.54 -2.32
N GLY A 20 7.81 -10.50 -3.62
CA GLY A 20 8.73 -10.91 -4.67
C GLY A 20 8.19 -12.05 -5.54
N PRO A 21 8.87 -12.35 -6.66
CA PRO A 21 8.40 -13.33 -7.64
C PRO A 21 8.33 -14.77 -7.12
N ARG A 22 8.97 -15.07 -5.98
CA ARG A 22 8.94 -16.39 -5.32
C ARG A 22 8.02 -16.44 -4.11
N ALA A 23 7.26 -15.36 -3.84
CA ALA A 23 6.38 -15.29 -2.67
C ALA A 23 5.28 -16.37 -2.71
N ASP A 24 4.67 -16.62 -3.88
CA ASP A 24 3.66 -17.68 -4.03
C ASP A 24 4.24 -19.06 -3.64
N ASP A 25 5.48 -19.36 -4.02
CA ASP A 25 6.13 -20.64 -3.73
C ASP A 25 6.49 -20.81 -2.25
N LEU A 26 7.05 -19.75 -1.64
CA LEU A 26 7.36 -19.74 -0.22
C LEU A 26 6.09 -19.87 0.63
N MET A 27 5.06 -19.11 0.28
CA MET A 27 3.79 -19.12 1.02
C MET A 27 3.08 -20.46 0.88
N ALA A 28 3.06 -21.07 -0.32
CA ALA A 28 2.49 -22.40 -0.51
C ALA A 28 3.24 -23.48 0.29
N ARG A 29 4.57 -23.35 0.45
CA ARG A 29 5.37 -24.28 1.26
C ARG A 29 4.97 -24.29 2.74
N LEU A 30 4.59 -23.14 3.30
CA LEU A 30 4.21 -23.02 4.71
C LEU A 30 2.71 -23.22 4.96
N PHE A 31 1.86 -22.73 4.07
CA PHE A 31 0.41 -22.65 4.28
C PHE A 31 -0.39 -23.59 3.37
N GLY A 32 0.27 -24.32 2.48
CA GLY A 32 -0.35 -25.23 1.50
C GLY A 32 -0.73 -24.55 0.19
N GLU A 33 -0.95 -25.36 -0.85
CA GLU A 33 -1.17 -24.90 -2.23
C GLU A 33 -2.42 -24.01 -2.42
N THR A 34 -3.43 -24.15 -1.56
CA THR A 34 -4.67 -23.36 -1.64
C THR A 34 -4.44 -21.87 -1.44
N ILE A 35 -3.30 -21.44 -0.88
CA ILE A 35 -2.97 -20.02 -0.76
C ILE A 35 -2.78 -19.33 -2.12
N ARG A 36 -2.40 -20.09 -3.15
CA ARG A 36 -2.25 -19.57 -4.52
C ARG A 36 -3.58 -19.18 -5.14
N ASP A 37 -4.68 -19.75 -4.66
CA ASP A 37 -6.04 -19.47 -5.14
C ASP A 37 -6.55 -18.10 -4.67
N LEU A 38 -5.89 -17.47 -3.69
CA LEU A 38 -6.18 -16.08 -3.34
C LEU A 38 -5.98 -15.19 -4.57
N ARG A 39 -7.05 -14.52 -4.99
CA ARG A 39 -6.99 -13.48 -6.02
C ARG A 39 -6.36 -12.22 -5.44
N PHE A 40 -5.80 -11.36 -6.30
CA PHE A 40 -5.30 -10.04 -5.88
C PHE A 40 -6.37 -9.28 -5.08
N PHE A 41 -5.99 -8.71 -3.93
CA PHE A 41 -6.89 -8.09 -2.94
C PHE A 41 -7.88 -9.06 -2.26
N GLY A 42 -7.71 -10.36 -2.45
CA GLY A 42 -8.42 -11.41 -1.72
C GLY A 42 -7.79 -11.66 -0.35
N VAL A 43 -8.62 -12.10 0.59
CA VAL A 43 -8.24 -12.41 1.96
C VAL A 43 -8.76 -13.80 2.33
N GLY A 44 -7.99 -14.57 3.07
CA GLY A 44 -8.38 -15.88 3.59
C GLY A 44 -7.73 -16.17 4.93
N ARG A 45 -8.19 -17.24 5.59
CA ARG A 45 -7.55 -17.76 6.81
C ARG A 45 -6.79 -19.04 6.49
N PHE A 46 -5.55 -19.11 6.96
CA PHE A 46 -4.64 -20.23 6.70
C PHE A 46 -4.00 -20.70 8.00
N ALA A 47 -3.96 -22.01 8.18
CA ALA A 47 -3.38 -22.62 9.37
C ALA A 47 -1.85 -22.66 9.25
N PHE A 48 -1.18 -22.33 10.34
CA PHE A 48 0.24 -22.58 10.54
C PHE A 48 0.45 -22.92 12.01
N GLN A 49 0.97 -24.12 12.27
CA GLN A 49 1.00 -24.72 13.62
C GLN A 49 -0.41 -24.71 14.24
N ASP A 50 -0.55 -24.29 15.49
CA ASP A 50 -1.82 -24.25 16.22
C ASP A 50 -2.61 -22.95 16.00
N HIS A 51 -2.21 -22.12 15.02
CA HIS A 51 -2.79 -20.79 14.75
C HIS A 51 -3.40 -20.68 13.35
N SER A 52 -4.44 -19.86 13.22
CA SER A 52 -5.10 -19.56 11.95
C SER A 52 -4.92 -18.08 11.59
N PHE A 53 -3.96 -17.78 10.74
CA PHE A 53 -3.62 -16.42 10.33
C PHE A 53 -4.56 -15.87 9.27
N LEU A 54 -4.90 -14.58 9.37
CA LEU A 54 -5.53 -13.84 8.28
C LEU A 54 -4.45 -13.41 7.29
N ILE A 55 -4.56 -13.84 6.03
CA ILE A 55 -3.58 -13.55 4.99
C ILE A 55 -4.29 -12.90 3.81
N ALA A 56 -3.74 -11.77 3.36
CA ALA A 56 -4.21 -11.06 2.18
C ALA A 56 -3.20 -11.21 1.03
N ARG A 57 -3.69 -11.32 -0.20
CA ARG A 57 -2.85 -11.18 -1.39
C ARG A 57 -2.73 -9.70 -1.75
N SER A 58 -1.85 -9.03 -1.03
CA SER A 58 -1.58 -7.60 -1.08
C SER A 58 -0.10 -7.31 -0.75
N GLY A 59 0.24 -6.03 -0.59
CA GLY A 59 1.59 -5.58 -0.29
C GLY A 59 1.98 -4.30 -1.02
N TYR A 60 2.90 -3.55 -0.44
CA TYR A 60 3.40 -2.28 -0.99
C TYR A 60 4.59 -2.47 -1.94
N SER A 61 4.43 -3.43 -2.85
CA SER A 61 5.33 -3.72 -3.98
C SER A 61 4.48 -4.10 -5.20
N LYS A 62 5.02 -4.00 -6.40
CA LYS A 62 4.39 -4.58 -7.61
C LYS A 62 4.99 -5.92 -8.02
N GLN A 63 5.91 -6.47 -7.22
CA GLN A 63 6.50 -7.79 -7.46
C GLN A 63 5.54 -8.95 -7.16
N GLY A 64 4.39 -8.66 -6.55
CA GLY A 64 3.47 -9.66 -6.03
C GLY A 64 3.88 -10.16 -4.65
N GLY A 65 2.92 -10.74 -3.94
CA GLY A 65 3.15 -11.23 -2.59
C GLY A 65 1.90 -11.26 -1.74
N PHE A 66 2.13 -11.39 -0.44
CA PHE A 66 1.13 -11.51 0.60
C PHE A 66 1.46 -10.63 1.80
N GLU A 67 0.42 -10.29 2.57
CA GLU A 67 0.52 -9.68 3.88
C GLU A 67 -0.16 -10.60 4.90
N ILE A 68 0.61 -11.05 5.88
CA ILE A 68 0.13 -11.87 6.99
C ILE A 68 -0.19 -10.93 8.14
N TYR A 69 -1.45 -10.89 8.57
CA TYR A 69 -1.87 -10.11 9.73
C TYR A 69 -1.62 -10.97 10.97
N VAL A 70 -0.44 -10.79 11.57
CA VAL A 70 -0.01 -11.57 12.74
C VAL A 70 -0.78 -11.06 13.96
N GLU A 71 -1.74 -11.85 14.43
CA GLU A 71 -2.48 -11.64 15.68
C GLU A 71 -1.64 -12.21 16.84
N GLY A 72 -1.30 -11.39 17.84
CA GLY A 72 -0.48 -11.77 19.01
C GLY A 72 1.03 -11.79 18.75
N GLU A 73 1.79 -11.06 19.57
CA GLU A 73 3.25 -10.89 19.43
C GLU A 73 4.02 -12.22 19.46
N GLU A 74 3.56 -13.19 20.25
CA GLU A 74 4.19 -14.50 20.42
C GLU A 74 4.27 -15.31 19.12
N ASN A 75 3.40 -15.01 18.16
CA ASN A 75 3.30 -15.70 16.88
C ASN A 75 4.27 -15.15 15.83
N GLY A 76 4.82 -13.95 16.04
CA GLY A 76 5.66 -13.26 15.06
C GLY A 76 6.97 -13.99 14.76
N MET A 77 7.73 -14.33 15.80
CA MET A 77 9.05 -14.98 15.64
C MET A 77 9.02 -16.41 15.14
N PRO A 78 8.10 -17.28 15.61
CA PRO A 78 7.92 -18.60 15.01
C PRO A 78 7.62 -18.53 13.52
N LEU A 79 6.72 -17.61 13.10
CA LEU A 79 6.36 -17.42 11.70
C LEU A 79 7.55 -16.87 10.87
N TRP A 80 8.24 -15.84 11.39
CA TRP A 80 9.40 -15.25 10.73
C TRP A 80 10.50 -16.30 10.50
N GLN A 81 10.84 -17.09 11.51
CA GLN A 81 11.86 -18.13 11.40
C GLN A 81 11.46 -19.19 10.36
N ALA A 82 10.20 -19.63 10.37
CA ALA A 82 9.71 -20.60 9.40
C ALA A 82 9.75 -20.08 7.95
N LEU A 83 9.50 -18.78 7.74
CA LEU A 83 9.63 -18.15 6.42
C LEU A 83 11.10 -18.11 5.95
N PHE A 84 12.04 -17.84 6.86
CA PHE A 84 13.47 -17.85 6.55
C PHE A 84 13.98 -19.26 6.23
N ASP A 85 13.61 -20.24 7.05
CA ASP A 85 14.02 -21.63 6.86
C ASP A 85 13.38 -22.22 5.61
N GLY A 86 12.07 -22.01 5.44
CA GLY A 86 11.32 -22.44 4.26
C GLY A 86 11.75 -21.73 2.97
N GLY A 87 12.39 -20.57 3.07
CA GLY A 87 12.87 -19.76 1.95
C GLY A 87 14.38 -19.84 1.69
N ALA A 88 15.13 -20.69 2.40
CA ALA A 88 16.60 -20.71 2.32
C ALA A 88 17.11 -21.06 0.90
N ASP A 89 16.52 -22.08 0.26
CA ASP A 89 16.75 -22.43 -1.16
C ASP A 89 16.15 -21.39 -2.14
N MET A 90 15.39 -20.43 -1.59
CA MET A 90 14.80 -19.32 -2.31
C MET A 90 15.61 -18.03 -2.26
N ASN A 91 16.75 -18.05 -1.54
CA ASN A 91 17.53 -16.85 -1.22
C ASN A 91 16.65 -15.78 -0.56
N VAL A 92 15.76 -16.19 0.35
CA VAL A 92 14.97 -15.27 1.17
C VAL A 92 15.89 -14.35 1.98
N ARG A 93 15.50 -13.07 2.09
CA ARG A 93 16.24 -12.05 2.82
C ARG A 93 15.26 -11.14 3.55
N ALA A 94 15.73 -10.51 4.62
CA ALA A 94 15.03 -9.38 5.22
C ALA A 94 14.99 -8.23 4.22
N GLY A 95 13.86 -7.53 4.18
CA GLY A 95 13.64 -6.41 3.30
C GLY A 95 12.65 -5.42 3.89
N CYS A 96 12.43 -4.35 3.15
CA CYS A 96 11.44 -3.31 3.46
C CYS A 96 10.89 -2.75 2.14
N PRO A 97 9.80 -1.97 2.17
CA PRO A 97 9.34 -1.25 0.99
C PRO A 97 10.47 -0.46 0.32
N ASN A 98 10.61 -0.62 -1.01
CA ASN A 98 11.73 -0.06 -1.74
C ASN A 98 11.37 1.30 -2.37
N LEU A 99 12.20 2.32 -2.15
CA LEU A 99 11.97 3.68 -2.65
C LEU A 99 11.94 3.74 -4.19
N ILE A 100 12.85 3.03 -4.85
CA ILE A 100 12.93 3.02 -6.32
C ILE A 100 11.66 2.37 -6.86
N GLU A 101 11.35 1.17 -6.35
CA GLU A 101 10.21 0.40 -6.80
C GLU A 101 8.88 1.15 -6.60
N ARG A 102 8.64 1.75 -5.42
CA ARG A 102 7.37 2.42 -5.13
C ARG A 102 7.14 3.62 -6.05
N VAL A 103 8.20 4.34 -6.41
CA VAL A 103 8.13 5.48 -7.35
C VAL A 103 7.85 4.98 -8.76
N GLU A 104 8.62 4.00 -9.26
CA GLU A 104 8.42 3.41 -10.60
C GLU A 104 7.03 2.78 -10.75
N ALA A 105 6.55 2.14 -9.69
CA ALA A 105 5.24 1.50 -9.64
C ALA A 105 4.08 2.51 -9.49
N GLY A 106 4.34 3.77 -9.14
CA GLY A 106 3.29 4.74 -8.82
C GLY A 106 2.50 4.38 -7.56
N LEU A 107 3.17 3.78 -6.57
CA LEU A 107 2.63 3.53 -5.25
C LEU A 107 2.80 4.80 -4.39
N LEU A 108 1.69 5.52 -4.21
CA LEU A 108 1.64 6.80 -3.51
C LEU A 108 1.62 6.62 -1.99
N SER A 109 2.51 7.34 -1.30
CA SER A 109 2.64 7.37 0.15
C SER A 109 2.03 8.65 0.72
N TYR A 110 1.03 8.49 1.60
CA TYR A 110 0.50 9.62 2.38
C TYR A 110 1.58 10.17 3.32
N GLY A 111 1.75 11.48 3.32
CA GLY A 111 2.84 12.20 3.99
C GLY A 111 4.03 12.52 3.08
N ASN A 112 4.24 11.76 2.00
CA ASN A 112 5.28 12.03 1.01
C ASN A 112 4.69 12.64 -0.27
N ASP A 113 3.88 11.85 -1.00
CA ASP A 113 3.36 12.23 -2.31
C ASP A 113 2.04 13.01 -2.18
N MET A 114 1.28 12.76 -1.11
CA MET A 114 -0.01 13.39 -0.84
C MET A 114 -0.20 13.68 0.64
N THR A 115 -0.88 14.78 0.97
CA THR A 115 -1.18 15.18 2.34
C THR A 115 -2.65 15.57 2.49
N ARG A 116 -3.03 16.17 3.63
CA ARG A 116 -4.36 16.75 3.84
C ARG A 116 -4.64 17.96 2.93
N GLU A 117 -3.61 18.50 2.29
CA GLU A 117 -3.73 19.62 1.36
C GLU A 117 -4.16 19.19 -0.05
N ASN A 118 -4.19 17.88 -0.33
CA ASN A 118 -4.52 17.34 -1.63
C ASN A 118 -5.91 16.71 -1.68
N SER A 119 -6.59 16.86 -2.81
CA SER A 119 -7.80 16.11 -3.12
C SER A 119 -7.47 14.73 -3.72
N PRO A 120 -8.40 13.75 -3.67
CA PRO A 120 -8.24 12.50 -4.40
C PRO A 120 -8.05 12.69 -5.92
N LEU A 121 -8.60 13.76 -6.50
CA LEU A 121 -8.47 14.05 -7.94
C LEU A 121 -7.07 14.57 -8.26
N GLU A 122 -6.53 15.45 -7.42
CA GLU A 122 -5.15 15.94 -7.52
C GLU A 122 -4.14 14.79 -7.38
N CYS A 123 -4.45 13.77 -6.58
CA CYS A 123 -3.61 12.58 -6.43
C CYS A 123 -3.75 11.53 -7.55
N GLY A 124 -4.56 11.79 -8.58
CA GLY A 124 -4.82 10.80 -9.64
C GLY A 124 -5.65 9.59 -9.18
N LEU A 125 -6.34 9.71 -8.04
CA LEU A 125 -7.17 8.67 -7.42
C LEU A 125 -8.65 8.76 -7.82
N ALA A 126 -8.96 9.49 -8.90
CA ALA A 126 -10.32 9.70 -9.39
C ALA A 126 -11.10 8.39 -9.61
N LYS A 127 -10.42 7.30 -10.00
CA LYS A 127 -11.04 5.97 -10.17
C LYS A 127 -11.65 5.38 -8.89
N TYR A 128 -11.24 5.86 -7.71
CA TYR A 128 -11.77 5.45 -6.40
C TYR A 128 -12.89 6.39 -5.90
N VAL A 129 -13.13 7.50 -6.59
CA VAL A 129 -14.26 8.40 -6.32
C VAL A 129 -15.47 7.89 -7.08
N SER A 130 -16.51 7.49 -6.34
CA SER A 130 -17.78 7.03 -6.92
C SER A 130 -18.80 8.16 -6.99
N PRO A 131 -19.05 8.81 -8.15
CA PRO A 131 -19.96 9.96 -8.24
C PRO A 131 -21.38 9.64 -7.77
N GLN A 132 -21.83 8.40 -7.96
CA GLN A 132 -23.17 7.95 -7.57
C GLN A 132 -23.35 7.85 -6.05
N LYS A 133 -22.25 7.76 -5.29
CA LYS A 133 -22.26 7.64 -3.82
C LYS A 133 -21.70 8.89 -3.13
N LEU A 134 -21.48 9.97 -3.89
CA LEU A 134 -20.73 11.13 -3.42
C LEU A 134 -21.33 11.73 -2.14
N THR A 135 -22.65 11.86 -2.05
CA THR A 135 -23.36 12.42 -0.89
C THR A 135 -23.20 11.64 0.41
N SER A 136 -22.64 10.42 0.37
CA SER A 136 -22.36 9.59 1.54
C SER A 136 -20.97 9.78 2.15
N CYS A 137 -20.09 10.58 1.54
CA CYS A 137 -18.73 10.81 2.05
C CYS A 137 -18.56 12.22 2.64
N PHE A 138 -17.55 12.38 3.50
CA PHE A 138 -17.09 13.70 3.93
C PHE A 138 -16.53 14.49 2.74
N GLY A 139 -16.66 15.82 2.78
CA GLY A 139 -16.12 16.70 1.75
C GLY A 139 -16.82 16.64 0.38
N TRP A 140 -17.94 15.93 0.25
CA TRP A 140 -18.58 15.61 -1.02
C TRP A 140 -18.92 16.82 -1.90
N ARG A 141 -19.27 17.98 -1.30
CA ARG A 141 -19.59 19.20 -2.05
C ARG A 141 -18.36 19.76 -2.78
N ALA A 142 -17.21 19.79 -2.10
CA ALA A 142 -15.96 20.25 -2.70
C ALA A 142 -15.53 19.30 -3.82
N LEU A 143 -15.62 17.99 -3.56
CA LEU A 143 -15.31 16.95 -4.52
C LEU A 143 -16.26 16.97 -5.75
N ALA A 144 -17.54 17.28 -5.55
CA ALA A 144 -18.52 17.43 -6.64
C ALA A 144 -18.20 18.61 -7.55
N GLU A 145 -17.71 19.71 -6.97
CA GLU A 145 -17.32 20.90 -7.72
C GLU A 145 -16.02 20.65 -8.48
N GLU A 146 -15.04 20.01 -7.85
CA GLU A 146 -13.77 19.66 -8.47
C GLU A 146 -13.95 18.64 -9.62
N LEU A 147 -14.89 17.69 -9.50
CA LEU A 147 -15.25 16.79 -10.61
C LEU A 147 -15.79 17.54 -11.84
N LYS A 148 -16.40 18.72 -11.68
CA LYS A 148 -16.91 19.54 -12.78
C LYS A 148 -15.85 20.46 -13.36
N THR A 149 -15.05 21.06 -12.49
CA THR A 149 -14.09 22.11 -12.84
C THR A 149 -12.69 21.59 -13.15
N GLY A 150 -12.39 20.36 -12.73
CA GLY A 150 -11.07 19.75 -12.79
C GLY A 150 -10.19 20.12 -11.58
N PRO A 151 -9.21 19.28 -11.22
CA PRO A 151 -8.26 19.60 -10.16
C PRO A 151 -7.33 20.74 -10.60
N LYS A 152 -6.94 21.62 -9.67
CA LYS A 152 -6.08 22.78 -9.96
C LYS A 152 -4.61 22.41 -10.15
N GLN A 153 -4.22 21.25 -9.64
CA GLN A 153 -2.89 20.66 -9.71
C GLN A 153 -3.02 19.14 -9.82
N MET A 154 -1.94 18.44 -10.17
CA MET A 154 -1.97 16.98 -10.25
C MET A 154 -0.59 16.40 -9.97
N ILE A 155 -0.54 15.30 -9.22
CA ILE A 155 0.68 14.50 -9.07
C ILE A 155 1.04 13.92 -10.44
N ARG A 156 2.28 14.18 -10.89
CA ARG A 156 2.80 13.68 -12.17
C ARG A 156 4.17 13.04 -11.96
N PRO A 157 4.47 11.92 -12.64
CA PRO A 157 5.83 11.42 -12.70
C PRO A 157 6.69 12.37 -13.54
N VAL A 158 7.92 12.60 -13.10
CA VAL A 158 8.93 13.36 -13.82
C VAL A 158 10.19 12.52 -13.99
N SER A 159 10.92 12.77 -15.08
CA SER A 159 12.26 12.21 -15.29
C SER A 159 13.23 13.37 -15.45
N ILE A 160 14.30 13.35 -14.65
CA ILE A 160 15.33 14.38 -14.63
C ILE A 160 16.63 13.74 -15.12
N ASN A 161 17.21 14.30 -16.17
CA ASN A 161 18.52 13.84 -16.66
C ASN A 161 19.65 14.44 -15.82
N GLY A 162 20.69 13.65 -15.57
CA GLY A 162 21.87 14.06 -14.80
C GLY A 162 21.84 13.61 -13.35
N THR A 163 22.81 14.07 -12.56
CA THR A 163 22.91 13.73 -11.14
C THR A 163 22.02 14.65 -10.32
N VAL A 164 21.08 14.06 -9.57
CA VAL A 164 20.23 14.76 -8.60
C VAL A 164 20.57 14.28 -7.19
N PRO A 165 20.51 15.16 -6.17
CA PRO A 165 20.66 14.74 -4.78
C PRO A 165 19.45 13.89 -4.33
N SER A 166 19.53 13.30 -3.15
CA SER A 166 18.38 12.64 -2.54
C SER A 166 17.23 13.64 -2.36
N CYS A 167 16.02 13.25 -2.74
CA CYS A 167 14.82 14.02 -2.49
C CYS A 167 14.34 13.78 -1.05
N ASP A 168 14.73 14.68 -0.14
CA ASP A 168 14.37 14.67 1.29
C ASP A 168 13.30 15.73 1.66
N ARG A 169 12.88 16.53 0.68
CA ARG A 169 11.89 17.60 0.79
C ARG A 169 11.32 17.92 -0.60
N PRO A 170 10.14 18.57 -0.70
CA PRO A 170 9.62 19.05 -1.98
C PRO A 170 10.60 20.02 -2.65
N TRP A 171 10.77 19.92 -3.97
CA TRP A 171 11.68 20.77 -4.74
C TRP A 171 10.88 21.64 -5.70
N PRO A 172 11.05 22.98 -5.71
CA PRO A 172 10.27 23.83 -6.60
C PRO A 172 10.54 23.47 -8.07
N VAL A 173 9.48 23.19 -8.82
CA VAL A 173 9.54 23.00 -10.28
C VAL A 173 9.33 24.37 -10.94
N LEU A 174 10.32 24.82 -11.73
CA LEU A 174 10.31 26.14 -12.36
C LEU A 174 10.13 26.04 -13.89
N ALA A 175 9.32 26.93 -14.45
CA ALA A 175 9.23 27.16 -15.89
C ALA A 175 9.38 28.66 -16.18
N GLY A 176 10.42 29.04 -16.91
CA GLY A 176 10.71 30.46 -17.21
C GLY A 176 10.93 31.31 -15.95
N GLY A 177 11.51 30.75 -14.88
CA GLY A 177 11.74 31.44 -13.61
C GLY A 177 10.52 31.52 -12.68
N ARG A 178 9.34 31.07 -13.13
CA ARG A 178 8.12 30.99 -12.31
C ARG A 178 7.94 29.59 -11.76
N GLN A 179 7.59 29.47 -10.48
CA GLN A 179 7.22 28.17 -9.89
C GLN A 179 5.89 27.68 -10.47
N VAL A 180 5.89 26.43 -10.93
CA VAL A 180 4.74 25.76 -11.55
C VAL A 180 4.38 24.44 -10.86
N GLY A 181 5.17 24.02 -9.88
CA GLY A 181 4.94 22.81 -9.09
C GLY A 181 5.99 22.64 -7.99
N GLN A 182 6.01 21.45 -7.41
CA GLN A 182 6.99 21.02 -6.42
C GLN A 182 7.26 19.50 -6.52
#